data_AF-A0A9D9H7R0-F1
#
_entry.id   AF-A0A9D9H7R0-F1
#
_cell.length_a   1.000
_cell.length_b   1.000
_cell.length_c   1.000
_cell.angle_alpha   90.00
_cell.angle_beta   90.00
_cell.angle_gamma   90.00
#
_symmetry.space_group_name_H-M   'P 1'
#
loop_
_entity.id
_entity.type
_entity.pdbx_description
1 polymer ?
#
loop_
_entity_poly.entity_id
_entity_poly.type
_entity_poly.pdbx_seq_one_letter_code
_entity_poly.pdbx_strand_id
1 'polypeptide(L)'
;MKYRAFFLIISFLYIITTANAQENAEGKRTFSLDATKGSTVIFTFGQSNAANHGQERYTPANRVYNYHKGIVYEGADPLVGPTGGGGSVWTRLADMMIDSGMADSVTIAAIAVGATDIASWSEGGFLYGMLTETLDRMLADGIVPDYILWHQGESDNIAGTSEEDYVKRFESIRKAFRDRGIEAPIYIAVASYHPDCIADNNGNDTNVRNAQKHLAQKYKDIHQGPDTDKLDKCMYRHDGVHFSSKGLEAHAKAWLRALK
;
A
#
# COMPACT_ATOMS: atom_id res chain seq x y z
N MET A 1 11.34 28.65 16.85
CA MET A 1 10.37 28.98 15.79
C MET A 1 10.95 29.24 14.39
N LYS A 2 12.27 29.44 14.19
CA LYS A 2 12.85 29.72 12.86
C LYS A 2 13.46 28.52 12.11
N TYR A 3 13.56 27.33 12.72
CA TYR A 3 14.15 26.13 12.10
C TYR A 3 13.13 25.15 11.50
N ARG A 4 11.83 25.28 11.81
CA ARG A 4 10.77 24.41 11.25
C ARG A 4 10.44 24.72 9.79
N ALA A 5 10.58 25.98 9.37
CA ALA A 5 10.24 26.40 8.00
C ALA A 5 11.31 26.01 6.95
N PHE A 6 12.58 25.88 7.36
CA PHE A 6 13.68 25.60 6.42
C PHE A 6 13.77 24.11 6.05
N PHE A 7 13.38 23.20 6.96
CA PHE A 7 13.25 21.77 6.65
C PHE A 7 12.09 21.50 5.70
N LEU A 8 10.94 22.17 5.88
CA LEU A 8 9.77 21.97 5.02
C LEU A 8 10.06 22.26 3.53
N ILE A 9 10.86 23.29 3.22
CA ILE A 9 11.13 23.72 1.84
C ILE A 9 12.12 22.78 1.13
N ILE A 10 13.12 22.24 1.84
CA ILE A 10 14.05 21.26 1.27
C ILE A 10 13.35 19.91 1.08
N SER A 11 12.46 19.52 2.00
CA SER A 11 11.59 18.36 1.83
C SER A 11 10.69 18.51 0.60
N PHE A 12 10.09 19.69 0.38
CA PHE A 12 9.17 19.92 -0.75
C PHE A 12 9.87 19.87 -2.13
N LEU A 13 11.10 20.38 -2.24
CA LEU A 13 11.85 20.36 -3.51
C LEU A 13 12.42 18.96 -3.84
N TYR A 14 12.75 18.16 -2.82
CA TYR A 14 13.16 16.76 -3.00
C TYR A 14 11.96 15.85 -3.33
N ILE A 15 10.78 16.13 -2.76
CA ILE A 15 9.53 15.42 -3.07
C ILE A 15 9.19 15.51 -4.57
N ILE A 16 9.38 16.66 -5.21
CA ILE A 16 9.06 16.84 -6.64
C ILE A 16 10.01 16.05 -7.56
N THR A 17 11.23 15.73 -7.11
CA THR A 17 12.20 14.96 -7.91
C THR A 17 12.16 13.45 -7.64
N THR A 18 11.49 12.99 -6.57
CA THR A 18 11.35 11.56 -6.23
C THR A 18 9.92 11.04 -6.26
N ALA A 19 8.92 11.84 -6.66
CA ALA A 19 7.52 11.43 -6.79
C ALA A 19 7.22 10.54 -8.01
N ASN A 20 8.24 9.95 -8.63
CA ASN A 20 8.03 8.96 -9.67
C ASN A 20 8.02 7.57 -9.04
N ALA A 21 6.86 6.90 -9.14
CA ALA A 21 6.75 5.45 -9.15
C ALA A 21 8.02 4.81 -9.75
N GLN A 22 8.58 3.79 -9.11
CA GLN A 22 9.79 3.15 -9.64
C GLN A 22 9.40 2.37 -10.91
N GLU A 23 9.79 2.92 -12.06
CA GLU A 23 9.63 2.27 -13.38
C GLU A 23 10.72 1.22 -13.64
N ASN A 24 11.61 0.97 -12.67
CA ASN A 24 12.72 0.03 -12.84
C ASN A 24 12.19 -1.42 -12.90
N ALA A 25 11.96 -1.88 -14.12
CA ALA A 25 11.62 -3.24 -14.48
C ALA A 25 12.84 -4.03 -15.01
N GLU A 26 14.06 -3.56 -14.76
CA GLU A 26 15.27 -4.15 -15.31
C GLU A 26 15.42 -5.63 -14.93
N GLY A 27 15.63 -6.47 -15.94
CA GLY A 27 15.79 -7.92 -15.78
C GLY A 27 14.49 -8.69 -15.51
N LYS A 28 13.33 -8.02 -15.38
CA LYS A 28 12.06 -8.73 -15.19
C LYS A 28 11.54 -9.28 -16.50
N ARG A 29 11.18 -10.57 -16.49
CA ARG A 29 10.43 -11.20 -17.56
C ARG A 29 9.05 -10.56 -17.70
N THR A 30 8.62 -10.37 -18.94
CA THR A 30 7.28 -9.85 -19.28
C THR A 30 6.39 -10.96 -19.83
N PHE A 31 5.08 -10.76 -19.71
CA PHE A 31 4.03 -11.65 -20.18
C PHE A 31 2.97 -10.85 -20.94
N SER A 32 2.14 -11.54 -21.73
CA SER A 32 0.93 -10.93 -22.29
C SER A 32 -0.12 -10.73 -21.19
N LEU A 33 -1.07 -9.81 -21.41
CA LEU A 33 -2.25 -9.66 -20.56
C LEU A 33 -3.04 -10.97 -20.41
N ASP A 34 -3.05 -11.83 -21.44
CA ASP A 34 -3.72 -13.12 -21.38
C ASP A 34 -3.16 -14.05 -20.28
N ALA A 35 -1.91 -13.84 -19.86
CA ALA A 35 -1.29 -14.65 -18.81
C ALA A 35 -1.94 -14.45 -17.43
N THR A 36 -2.63 -13.32 -17.22
CA THR A 36 -3.32 -12.98 -15.96
C THR A 36 -4.80 -13.38 -15.97
N LYS A 37 -5.31 -13.99 -17.05
CA LYS A 37 -6.71 -14.45 -17.09
C LYS A 37 -6.96 -15.50 -16.01
N GLY A 38 -7.98 -15.25 -15.19
CA GLY A 38 -8.35 -16.13 -14.07
C GLY A 38 -7.46 -16.00 -12.83
N SER A 39 -6.48 -15.07 -12.81
CA SER A 39 -5.75 -14.76 -11.58
C SER A 39 -6.61 -13.91 -10.64
N THR A 40 -6.47 -14.12 -9.33
CA THR A 40 -6.96 -13.16 -8.34
C THR A 40 -6.16 -11.87 -8.44
N VAL A 41 -6.82 -10.72 -8.54
CA VAL A 41 -6.19 -9.41 -8.69
C VAL A 41 -6.16 -8.68 -7.36
N ILE A 42 -4.95 -8.33 -6.90
CA ILE A 42 -4.73 -7.46 -5.74
C ILE A 42 -4.34 -6.08 -6.26
N PHE A 43 -5.15 -5.07 -5.96
CA PHE A 43 -4.78 -3.67 -6.10
C PHE A 43 -4.29 -3.13 -4.76
N THR A 44 -3.11 -2.54 -4.71
CA THR A 44 -2.54 -2.04 -3.46
C THR A 44 -1.83 -0.70 -3.61
N PHE A 45 -2.02 0.14 -2.60
CA PHE A 45 -1.56 1.52 -2.57
C PHE A 45 -1.46 2.02 -1.12
N GLY A 46 -0.87 3.20 -0.95
CA GLY A 46 -0.54 3.74 0.37
C GLY A 46 0.90 4.26 0.37
N GLN A 47 1.63 4.03 1.47
CA GLN A 47 2.97 4.57 1.68
C GLN A 47 4.10 3.53 1.65
N SER A 48 5.25 3.84 2.23
CA SER A 48 6.49 3.03 2.14
C SER A 48 6.32 1.57 2.58
N ASN A 49 5.56 1.31 3.66
CA ASN A 49 5.26 -0.05 4.14
C ASN A 49 4.29 -0.83 3.24
N ALA A 50 3.62 -0.16 2.30
CA ALA A 50 2.87 -0.75 1.19
C ALA A 50 3.69 -0.82 -0.12
N ALA A 51 4.91 -0.29 -0.13
CA ALA A 51 5.76 -0.20 -1.31
C ALA A 51 6.92 -1.21 -1.22
N ASN A 52 8.09 -0.88 -1.77
CA ASN A 52 9.28 -1.73 -1.78
C ASN A 52 10.34 -1.26 -0.76
N HIS A 53 9.94 -0.89 0.47
CA HIS A 53 10.89 -0.41 1.50
C HIS A 53 11.24 -1.48 2.55
N GLY A 54 10.69 -2.69 2.41
CA GLY A 54 11.03 -3.81 3.27
C GLY A 54 12.47 -4.25 3.10
N GLN A 55 13.03 -4.85 4.15
CA GLN A 55 14.45 -5.21 4.19
C GLN A 55 14.86 -6.27 3.14
N GLU A 56 14.08 -7.35 3.03
CA GLU A 56 14.45 -8.52 2.24
C GLU A 56 13.50 -8.68 1.04
N ARG A 57 14.09 -8.75 -0.16
CA ARG A 57 13.37 -9.08 -1.40
C ARG A 57 12.91 -10.53 -1.38
N TYR A 58 11.79 -10.81 -2.02
CA TYR A 58 11.20 -12.12 -2.16
C TYR A 58 10.79 -12.42 -3.59
N THR A 59 11.05 -13.66 -4.00
CA THR A 59 10.58 -14.22 -5.26
C THR A 59 9.61 -15.34 -4.91
N PRO A 60 8.31 -15.19 -5.23
CA PRO A 60 7.32 -16.24 -5.03
C PRO A 60 7.71 -17.56 -5.70
N ALA A 61 7.37 -18.67 -5.06
CA ALA A 61 7.50 -19.99 -5.66
C ALA A 61 6.33 -20.32 -6.61
N ASN A 62 5.16 -19.70 -6.38
CA ASN A 62 3.97 -19.88 -7.20
C ASN A 62 3.83 -18.81 -8.30
N ARG A 63 2.76 -18.93 -9.09
CA ARG A 63 2.45 -18.07 -10.23
C ARG A 63 1.93 -16.70 -9.77
N VAL A 64 2.85 -15.77 -9.58
CA VAL A 64 2.56 -14.37 -9.25
C VAL A 64 2.99 -13.45 -10.39
N TYR A 65 2.11 -12.55 -10.78
CA TYR A 65 2.35 -11.51 -11.77
C TYR A 65 2.34 -10.13 -11.11
N ASN A 66 3.00 -9.17 -11.74
CA ASN A 66 2.93 -7.77 -11.37
C ASN A 66 2.50 -6.94 -12.59
N TYR A 67 1.32 -6.33 -12.50
CA TYR A 67 0.78 -5.46 -13.54
C TYR A 67 1.19 -4.00 -13.27
N HIS A 68 1.72 -3.33 -14.28
CA HIS A 68 1.99 -1.89 -14.23
C HIS A 68 1.87 -1.25 -15.62
N LYS A 69 1.01 -0.23 -15.74
CA LYS A 69 0.80 0.58 -16.97
C LYS A 69 0.62 -0.26 -18.26
N GLY A 70 -0.18 -1.33 -18.18
CA GLY A 70 -0.47 -2.20 -19.32
C GLY A 70 0.58 -3.26 -19.64
N ILE A 71 1.63 -3.37 -18.83
CA ILE A 71 2.65 -4.41 -18.95
C ILE A 71 2.53 -5.37 -17.77
N VAL A 72 2.58 -6.68 -18.07
CA VAL A 72 2.61 -7.73 -17.06
C VAL A 72 4.05 -8.20 -16.90
N TYR A 73 4.56 -8.10 -15.69
CA TYR A 73 5.89 -8.55 -15.28
C TYR A 73 5.80 -9.78 -14.39
N GLU A 74 6.92 -10.47 -14.23
CA GLU A 74 7.10 -11.45 -13.16
C GLU A 74 6.94 -10.78 -11.78
N GLY A 75 6.06 -11.35 -10.96
CA GLY A 75 5.70 -10.85 -9.63
C GLY A 75 6.73 -11.18 -8.56
N ALA A 76 7.94 -10.63 -8.70
CA ALA A 76 9.01 -10.73 -7.71
C ALA A 76 9.41 -9.35 -7.18
N ASP A 77 10.02 -9.27 -6.00
CA ASP A 77 10.50 -8.01 -5.44
C ASP A 77 11.78 -7.52 -6.17
N PRO A 78 11.98 -6.19 -6.30
CA PRO A 78 10.99 -5.15 -6.04
C PRO A 78 9.86 -5.20 -7.08
N LEU A 79 8.64 -4.87 -6.68
CA LEU A 79 7.52 -4.71 -7.62
C LEU A 79 7.73 -3.45 -8.47
N VAL A 80 7.33 -3.50 -9.74
CA VAL A 80 7.26 -2.34 -10.63
C VAL A 80 6.05 -1.48 -10.24
N GLY A 81 6.25 -0.17 -10.13
CA GLY A 81 5.23 0.80 -9.75
C GLY A 81 5.49 1.46 -8.39
N PRO A 82 5.58 0.72 -7.29
CA PRO A 82 5.83 1.35 -6.00
C PRO A 82 7.24 1.92 -5.87
N THR A 83 7.42 2.94 -5.01
CA THR A 83 8.77 3.44 -4.67
C THR A 83 9.59 2.44 -3.85
N GLY A 84 10.91 2.57 -3.88
CA GLY A 84 11.85 1.76 -3.10
C GLY A 84 12.40 0.56 -3.88
N GLY A 85 13.53 0.02 -3.41
CA GLY A 85 14.23 -1.08 -4.08
C GLY A 85 14.35 -2.36 -3.26
N GLY A 86 13.70 -2.45 -2.12
CA GLY A 86 13.71 -3.57 -1.19
C GLY A 86 12.56 -4.55 -1.42
N GLY A 87 12.15 -5.21 -0.34
CA GLY A 87 11.06 -6.18 -0.33
C GLY A 87 9.67 -5.54 -0.26
N SER A 88 8.70 -6.23 -0.83
CA SER A 88 7.28 -5.92 -0.70
C SER A 88 6.57 -6.99 0.12
N VAL A 89 5.52 -6.59 0.85
CA VAL A 89 4.66 -7.55 1.55
C VAL A 89 3.76 -8.33 0.57
N TRP A 90 3.45 -7.74 -0.58
CA TRP A 90 2.43 -8.26 -1.49
C TRP A 90 2.86 -9.51 -2.25
N THR A 91 4.15 -9.66 -2.57
CA THR A 91 4.68 -10.89 -3.19
C THR A 91 4.57 -12.07 -2.25
N ARG A 92 4.90 -11.88 -0.96
CA ARG A 92 4.71 -12.90 0.09
C ARG A 92 3.24 -13.24 0.30
N LEU A 93 2.38 -12.22 0.40
CA LEU A 93 0.95 -12.42 0.54
C LEU A 93 0.38 -13.23 -0.63
N ALA A 94 0.75 -12.87 -1.87
CA ALA A 94 0.30 -13.56 -3.08
C ALA A 94 0.72 -15.03 -3.08
N ASP A 95 1.96 -15.32 -2.71
CA ASP A 95 2.45 -16.71 -2.62
C ASP A 95 1.66 -17.50 -1.55
N MET A 96 1.45 -16.90 -0.39
CA MET A 96 0.66 -17.50 0.69
C MET A 96 -0.82 -17.69 0.34
N MET A 97 -1.42 -16.80 -0.45
CA MET A 97 -2.78 -16.97 -0.95
C MET A 97 -2.88 -18.21 -1.83
N ILE A 98 -1.89 -18.42 -2.71
CA ILE A 98 -1.84 -19.61 -3.59
C ILE A 98 -1.60 -20.88 -2.78
N ASP A 99 -0.61 -20.89 -1.88
CA ASP A 99 -0.32 -22.04 -1.01
C ASP A 99 -1.53 -22.45 -0.15
N SER A 100 -2.37 -21.48 0.23
CA SER A 100 -3.56 -21.73 1.02
C SER A 100 -4.81 -22.14 0.22
N GLY A 101 -4.70 -22.19 -1.12
CA GLY A 101 -5.81 -22.51 -2.01
C GLY A 101 -6.83 -21.39 -2.19
N MET A 102 -6.50 -20.15 -1.80
CA MET A 102 -7.38 -18.98 -2.02
C MET A 102 -7.34 -18.48 -3.46
N ALA A 103 -6.30 -18.82 -4.22
CA ALA A 103 -6.11 -18.44 -5.62
C ALA A 103 -5.26 -19.47 -6.35
N ASP A 104 -5.48 -19.68 -7.64
CA ASP A 104 -4.59 -20.50 -8.48
C ASP A 104 -3.37 -19.70 -8.98
N SER A 105 -3.52 -18.39 -9.08
CA SER A 105 -2.49 -17.41 -9.41
C SER A 105 -2.92 -16.03 -8.97
N VAL A 106 -1.96 -15.12 -8.79
CA VAL A 106 -2.24 -13.75 -8.31
C VAL A 106 -1.59 -12.72 -9.23
N THR A 107 -2.32 -11.67 -9.57
CA THR A 107 -1.79 -10.48 -10.26
C THR A 107 -1.81 -9.29 -9.30
N ILE A 108 -0.64 -8.72 -9.04
CA ILE A 108 -0.46 -7.57 -8.15
C ILE A 108 -0.34 -6.28 -8.97
N ALA A 109 -1.27 -5.36 -8.79
CA ALA A 109 -1.17 -3.99 -9.25
C ALA A 109 -0.85 -3.10 -8.05
N ALA A 110 0.39 -2.60 -7.96
CA ALA A 110 0.88 -1.84 -6.82
C ALA A 110 1.35 -0.45 -7.24
N ILE A 111 0.93 0.60 -6.50
CA ILE A 111 1.29 2.00 -6.80
C ILE A 111 1.74 2.81 -5.57
N ALA A 112 2.06 2.16 -4.45
CA ALA A 112 2.39 2.85 -3.20
C ALA A 112 3.64 3.76 -3.27
N VAL A 113 3.58 4.92 -2.61
CA VAL A 113 4.62 5.97 -2.68
C VAL A 113 5.09 6.32 -1.26
N GLY A 114 6.38 6.22 -0.99
CA GLY A 114 6.94 6.49 0.34
C GLY A 114 6.68 7.91 0.84
N ALA A 115 6.56 8.05 2.17
CA ALA A 115 6.39 9.33 2.86
C ALA A 115 5.17 10.17 2.42
N THR A 116 4.10 9.53 1.93
CA THR A 116 2.84 10.22 1.63
C THR A 116 1.81 10.06 2.74
N ASP A 117 1.11 11.15 3.03
CA ASP A 117 -0.09 11.17 3.86
C ASP A 117 -1.36 10.81 3.04
N ILE A 118 -2.50 10.68 3.72
CA ILE A 118 -3.77 10.41 3.07
C ILE A 118 -4.22 11.58 2.18
N ALA A 119 -3.83 12.82 2.50
CA ALA A 119 -4.14 13.99 1.71
C ALA A 119 -3.56 13.91 0.29
N SER A 120 -2.36 13.34 0.16
CA SER A 120 -1.68 13.07 -1.10
C SER A 120 -2.51 12.19 -2.05
N TRP A 121 -3.26 11.23 -1.49
CA TRP A 121 -4.06 10.25 -2.22
C TRP A 121 -5.52 10.66 -2.43
N SER A 122 -6.05 11.58 -1.61
CA SER A 122 -7.42 12.08 -1.70
C SER A 122 -7.63 13.06 -2.86
N GLU A 123 -8.89 13.34 -3.22
CA GLU A 123 -9.22 14.32 -4.26
C GLU A 123 -8.52 15.68 -4.00
N GLY A 124 -7.85 16.21 -5.02
CA GLY A 124 -7.00 17.41 -4.93
C GLY A 124 -5.55 17.15 -4.48
N GLY A 125 -5.24 15.93 -4.01
CA GLY A 125 -3.89 15.47 -3.72
C GLY A 125 -3.08 15.14 -4.98
N PHE A 126 -1.76 15.26 -4.90
CA PHE A 126 -0.88 15.10 -6.07
C PHE A 126 -0.77 13.66 -6.59
N LEU A 127 -1.16 12.64 -5.80
CA LEU A 127 -1.23 11.24 -6.23
C LEU A 127 -2.63 10.81 -6.68
N TYR A 128 -3.65 11.67 -6.53
CA TYR A 128 -5.01 11.33 -6.94
C TYR A 128 -5.09 11.03 -8.44
N GLY A 129 -4.39 11.83 -9.26
CA GLY A 129 -4.27 11.59 -10.70
C GLY A 129 -3.71 10.20 -11.02
N MET A 130 -2.58 9.85 -10.39
CA MET A 130 -1.96 8.53 -10.55
C MET A 130 -2.89 7.38 -10.13
N LEU A 131 -3.64 7.53 -9.03
CA LEU A 131 -4.65 6.55 -8.61
C LEU A 131 -5.70 6.38 -9.72
N THR A 132 -6.34 7.47 -10.14
CA THR A 132 -7.41 7.44 -11.13
C THR A 132 -6.96 6.90 -12.49
N GLU A 133 -5.80 7.33 -12.99
CA GLU A 133 -5.22 6.87 -14.25
C GLU A 133 -4.87 5.38 -14.20
N THR A 134 -4.37 4.89 -13.06
CA THR A 134 -4.08 3.47 -12.90
C THR A 134 -5.36 2.65 -12.95
N LEU A 135 -6.42 3.08 -12.25
CA LEU A 135 -7.71 2.39 -12.26
C LEU A 135 -8.32 2.38 -13.68
N ASP A 136 -8.31 3.51 -14.37
CA ASP A 136 -8.83 3.62 -15.74
C ASP A 136 -8.06 2.70 -16.70
N ARG A 137 -6.73 2.65 -16.57
CA ARG A 137 -5.90 1.78 -17.40
C ARG A 137 -6.12 0.29 -17.09
N MET A 138 -6.22 -0.09 -15.82
CA MET A 138 -6.53 -1.46 -15.40
C MET A 138 -7.85 -1.93 -16.03
N LEU A 139 -8.91 -1.12 -15.93
CA LEU A 139 -10.21 -1.43 -16.54
C LEU A 139 -10.14 -1.56 -18.06
N ALA A 140 -9.40 -0.67 -18.74
CA ALA A 140 -9.20 -0.73 -20.19
C ALA A 140 -8.47 -2.01 -20.63
N ASP A 141 -7.57 -2.53 -19.80
CA ASP A 141 -6.83 -3.77 -20.04
C ASP A 141 -7.58 -5.03 -19.55
N GLY A 142 -8.79 -4.88 -19.01
CA GLY A 142 -9.58 -6.00 -18.48
C GLY A 142 -9.08 -6.55 -17.14
N ILE A 143 -8.26 -5.78 -16.42
CA ILE A 143 -7.78 -6.10 -15.07
C ILE A 143 -8.69 -5.43 -14.06
N VAL A 144 -9.52 -6.20 -13.36
CA VAL A 144 -10.43 -5.69 -12.33
C VAL A 144 -9.95 -6.21 -10.97
N PRO A 145 -9.78 -5.36 -9.93
CA PRO A 145 -9.38 -5.82 -8.61
C PRO A 145 -10.41 -6.79 -8.01
N ASP A 146 -9.94 -7.86 -7.38
CA ASP A 146 -10.73 -8.68 -6.45
C ASP A 146 -10.58 -8.16 -5.01
N TYR A 147 -9.41 -7.60 -4.69
CA TYR A 147 -9.10 -7.02 -3.40
C TYR A 147 -8.41 -5.67 -3.56
N ILE A 148 -8.87 -4.67 -2.81
CA ILE A 148 -8.20 -3.36 -2.70
C ILE A 148 -7.57 -3.28 -1.30
N LEU A 149 -6.24 -3.20 -1.23
CA LEU A 149 -5.49 -3.23 0.03
C LEU A 149 -4.79 -1.89 0.28
N TRP A 150 -5.23 -1.20 1.34
CA TRP A 150 -4.68 0.08 1.77
C TRP A 150 -3.80 -0.10 3.02
N HIS A 151 -2.55 0.35 2.94
CA HIS A 151 -1.67 0.46 4.10
C HIS A 151 -0.97 1.82 4.13
N GLN A 152 -1.50 2.72 4.95
CA GLN A 152 -0.99 4.06 5.15
C GLN A 152 -1.56 4.64 6.44
N GLY A 153 -0.79 5.51 7.08
CA GLY A 153 -1.22 6.36 8.18
C GLY A 153 -0.07 6.83 9.07
N GLU A 154 1.13 6.26 8.92
CA GLU A 154 2.30 6.69 9.69
C GLU A 154 2.71 8.13 9.38
N SER A 155 2.53 8.60 8.13
CA SER A 155 2.78 10.01 7.79
C SER A 155 1.72 10.95 8.38
N ASP A 156 0.48 10.48 8.50
CA ASP A 156 -0.64 11.22 9.11
C ASP A 156 -0.47 11.36 10.63
N ASN A 157 0.16 10.38 11.29
CA ASN A 157 0.57 10.51 12.68
C ASN A 157 1.54 11.69 12.86
N ILE A 158 2.59 11.77 12.02
CA ILE A 158 3.54 12.89 12.05
C ILE A 158 2.85 14.23 11.75
N ALA A 159 1.89 14.23 10.82
CA ALA A 159 1.14 15.41 10.43
C ALA A 159 0.10 15.85 11.48
N GLY A 160 -0.26 14.99 12.43
CA GLY A 160 -1.32 15.25 13.40
C GLY A 160 -2.71 15.30 12.76
N THR A 161 -2.96 14.48 11.75
CA THR A 161 -4.25 14.44 11.04
C THR A 161 -5.38 14.03 12.00
N SER A 162 -6.48 14.78 11.96
CA SER A 162 -7.67 14.47 12.77
C SER A 162 -8.41 13.23 12.27
N GLU A 163 -9.18 12.57 13.14
CA GLU A 163 -10.03 11.43 12.75
C GLU A 163 -11.00 11.83 11.63
N GLU A 164 -11.64 13.00 11.77
CA GLU A 164 -12.60 13.54 10.81
C GLU A 164 -11.96 13.79 9.43
N ASP A 165 -10.79 14.42 9.39
CA ASP A 165 -10.09 14.70 8.14
C ASP A 165 -9.64 13.41 7.45
N TYR A 166 -9.12 12.44 8.22
CA TYR A 166 -8.72 11.15 7.66
C TYR A 166 -9.92 10.41 7.06
N VAL A 167 -11.05 10.32 7.78
CA VAL A 167 -12.28 9.69 7.27
C VAL A 167 -12.75 10.37 5.99
N LYS A 168 -12.87 11.70 5.99
CA LYS A 168 -13.33 12.49 4.83
C LYS A 168 -12.43 12.28 3.61
N ARG A 169 -11.11 12.26 3.80
CA ARG A 169 -10.14 12.03 2.73
C ARG A 169 -10.24 10.61 2.19
N PHE A 170 -10.37 9.62 3.06
CA PHE A 170 -10.55 8.23 2.63
C PHE A 170 -11.86 8.03 1.85
N GLU A 171 -12.94 8.72 2.24
CA GLU A 171 -14.20 8.67 1.50
C GLU A 171 -14.04 9.15 0.06
N SER A 172 -13.22 10.17 -0.20
CA SER A 172 -12.90 10.61 -1.57
C SER A 172 -12.10 9.56 -2.35
N ILE A 173 -11.16 8.87 -1.69
CA ILE A 173 -10.39 7.76 -2.26
C ILE A 173 -11.34 6.62 -2.63
N ARG A 174 -12.23 6.21 -1.72
CA ARG A 174 -13.26 5.20 -1.96
C ARG A 174 -14.15 5.59 -3.14
N LYS A 175 -14.55 6.85 -3.24
CA LYS A 175 -15.37 7.37 -4.35
C LYS A 175 -14.68 7.14 -5.71
N ALA A 176 -13.36 7.30 -5.81
CA ALA A 176 -12.62 7.06 -7.05
C ALA A 176 -12.81 5.64 -7.61
N PHE A 177 -12.92 4.62 -6.75
CA PHE A 177 -13.21 3.24 -7.16
C PHE A 177 -14.68 3.06 -7.55
N ARG A 178 -15.60 3.53 -6.71
CA ARG A 178 -17.05 3.32 -6.90
C ARG A 178 -17.58 4.07 -8.12
N ASP A 179 -17.08 5.27 -8.40
CA ASP A 179 -17.41 6.02 -9.63
C ASP A 179 -17.01 5.29 -10.92
N ARG A 180 -16.05 4.37 -10.83
CA ARG A 180 -15.57 3.52 -11.93
C ARG A 180 -16.25 2.16 -11.98
N GLY A 181 -17.26 1.93 -11.13
CA GLY A 181 -17.96 0.64 -11.02
C GLY A 181 -17.09 -0.49 -10.46
N ILE A 182 -15.94 -0.18 -9.84
CA ILE A 182 -15.15 -1.18 -9.13
C ILE A 182 -15.84 -1.40 -7.79
N GLU A 183 -16.42 -2.57 -7.58
CA GLU A 183 -17.16 -2.95 -6.35
C GLU A 183 -16.34 -3.85 -5.40
N ALA A 184 -15.07 -4.10 -5.72
CA ALA A 184 -14.19 -4.92 -4.90
C ALA A 184 -14.12 -4.42 -3.44
N PRO A 185 -14.07 -5.33 -2.45
CA PRO A 185 -13.92 -4.96 -1.05
C PRO A 185 -12.59 -4.23 -0.80
N ILE A 186 -12.66 -3.18 0.01
CA ILE A 186 -11.49 -2.40 0.43
C ILE A 186 -11.09 -2.87 1.83
N TYR A 187 -9.83 -3.27 2.00
CA TYR A 187 -9.28 -3.59 3.30
C TYR A 187 -8.31 -2.51 3.75
N ILE A 188 -8.53 -1.98 4.96
CA ILE A 188 -7.75 -0.89 5.54
C ILE A 188 -6.91 -1.45 6.69
N ALA A 189 -5.59 -1.45 6.56
CA ALA A 189 -4.70 -1.76 7.68
C ALA A 189 -4.87 -0.71 8.78
N VAL A 190 -4.78 -1.14 10.04
CA VAL A 190 -4.59 -0.22 11.16
C VAL A 190 -3.09 0.05 11.26
N ALA A 191 -2.66 1.20 10.78
CA ALA A 191 -1.26 1.58 10.60
C ALA A 191 -1.09 3.07 10.92
N SER A 192 -0.43 3.37 12.04
CA SER A 192 -0.11 4.72 12.48
C SER A 192 1.29 4.83 13.10
N TYR A 193 1.93 3.71 13.46
CA TYR A 193 3.19 3.69 14.18
C TYR A 193 4.32 4.47 13.47
N HIS A 194 4.91 5.44 14.14
CA HIS A 194 6.13 6.10 13.69
C HIS A 194 7.11 6.38 14.87
N PRO A 195 8.41 6.07 14.74
CA PRO A 195 9.38 6.25 15.82
C PRO A 195 9.59 7.72 16.20
N ASP A 196 9.38 8.68 15.29
CA ASP A 196 9.45 10.11 15.63
C ASP A 196 8.34 10.54 16.59
N CYS A 197 7.27 9.74 16.71
CA CYS A 197 6.16 9.98 17.61
C CYS A 197 6.24 9.10 18.88
N ILE A 198 7.38 8.43 19.16
CA ILE A 198 7.48 7.43 20.24
C ILE A 198 7.11 7.97 21.63
N ALA A 199 7.31 9.28 21.86
CA ALA A 199 6.95 9.95 23.10
C ALA A 199 5.43 9.98 23.36
N ASP A 200 4.63 9.89 22.29
CA ASP A 200 3.17 9.93 22.35
C ASP A 200 2.62 8.54 22.03
N ASN A 201 1.97 7.91 23.02
CA ASN A 201 1.28 6.62 22.87
C ASN A 201 2.14 5.53 22.19
N ASN A 202 3.43 5.47 22.56
CA ASN A 202 4.43 4.56 22.01
C ASN A 202 4.51 4.59 20.47
N GLY A 203 4.41 5.78 19.88
CA GLY A 203 4.55 5.99 18.44
C GLY A 203 3.26 5.79 17.66
N ASN A 204 2.14 5.47 18.31
CA ASN A 204 0.86 5.23 17.64
C ASN A 204 -0.07 6.42 17.76
N ASP A 205 -0.83 6.74 16.70
CA ASP A 205 -1.80 7.83 16.74
C ASP A 205 -3.23 7.33 16.96
N THR A 206 -3.91 7.86 17.98
CA THR A 206 -5.28 7.42 18.32
C THR A 206 -6.29 7.85 17.26
N ASN A 207 -6.14 9.05 16.67
CA ASN A 207 -7.08 9.60 15.71
C ASN A 207 -7.05 8.81 14.40
N VAL A 208 -5.86 8.55 13.86
CA VAL A 208 -5.64 7.75 12.64
C VAL A 208 -6.14 6.31 12.85
N ARG A 209 -5.80 5.69 13.98
CA ARG A 209 -6.27 4.33 14.30
C ARG A 209 -7.79 4.26 14.41
N ASN A 210 -8.42 5.24 15.04
CA ASN A 210 -9.87 5.30 15.15
C ASN A 210 -10.50 5.52 13.77
N ALA A 211 -9.97 6.42 12.95
CA ALA A 211 -10.47 6.68 11.60
C ALA A 211 -10.46 5.41 10.73
N GLN A 212 -9.34 4.67 10.74
CA GLN A 212 -9.19 3.42 9.99
C GLN A 212 -10.22 2.37 10.42
N LYS A 213 -10.44 2.21 11.73
CA LYS A 213 -11.45 1.29 12.27
C LYS A 213 -12.89 1.77 12.03
N HIS A 214 -13.12 3.07 12.14
CA HIS A 214 -14.41 3.71 11.90
C HIS A 214 -14.87 3.45 10.47
N LEU A 215 -14.00 3.64 9.49
CA LEU A 215 -14.31 3.38 8.07
C LEU A 215 -14.81 1.95 7.85
N ALA A 216 -14.15 0.95 8.44
CA ALA A 216 -14.56 -0.46 8.37
C ALA A 216 -15.85 -0.76 9.12
N GLN A 217 -16.22 0.03 10.15
CA GLN A 217 -17.50 -0.12 10.85
C GLN A 217 -18.65 0.58 10.11
N LYS A 218 -18.35 1.71 9.44
CA LYS A 218 -19.33 2.57 8.79
C LYS A 218 -19.80 2.01 7.44
N TYR A 219 -18.90 1.37 6.68
CA TYR A 219 -19.17 0.94 5.31
C TYR A 219 -19.10 -0.58 5.17
N LYS A 220 -20.12 -1.19 4.55
CA LYS A 220 -20.19 -2.66 4.36
C LYS A 220 -19.13 -3.21 3.41
N ASP A 221 -18.65 -2.38 2.50
CA ASP A 221 -17.64 -2.71 1.49
C ASP A 221 -16.21 -2.36 1.95
N ILE A 222 -16.05 -1.91 3.18
CA ILE A 222 -14.75 -1.70 3.82
C ILE A 222 -14.59 -2.72 4.95
N HIS A 223 -13.47 -3.42 4.94
CA HIS A 223 -13.10 -4.39 5.96
C HIS A 223 -11.85 -3.93 6.69
N GLN A 224 -11.73 -4.34 7.94
CA GLN A 224 -10.51 -4.09 8.71
C GLN A 224 -9.42 -5.06 8.26
N GLY A 225 -8.29 -4.51 7.83
CA GLY A 225 -7.05 -5.23 7.57
C GLY A 225 -6.24 -5.51 8.85
N PRO A 226 -4.95 -5.86 8.70
CA PRO A 226 -4.08 -6.13 9.84
C PRO A 226 -3.81 -4.87 10.69
N ASP A 227 -3.60 -5.06 11.99
CA ASP A 227 -3.09 -4.02 12.89
C ASP A 227 -1.56 -4.10 12.94
N THR A 228 -0.89 -3.32 12.10
CA THR A 228 0.56 -3.36 11.90
C THR A 228 1.33 -2.53 12.93
N ASP A 229 0.63 -1.70 13.69
CA ASP A 229 1.19 -1.04 14.88
C ASP A 229 1.62 -2.05 15.94
N LYS A 230 1.07 -3.27 15.93
CA LYS A 230 1.53 -4.38 16.80
C LYS A 230 2.88 -4.97 16.39
N LEU A 231 3.43 -4.56 15.24
CA LEU A 231 4.73 -4.96 14.74
C LEU A 231 5.76 -3.84 14.96
N ASP A 232 5.79 -3.27 16.17
CA ASP A 232 6.59 -2.11 16.60
C ASP A 232 7.97 -2.48 17.18
N LYS A 233 8.21 -3.76 17.48
CA LYS A 233 9.51 -4.23 18.01
C LYS A 233 10.62 -4.15 16.96
N CYS A 234 11.86 -3.94 17.41
CA CYS A 234 13.05 -3.88 16.54
C CYS A 234 13.25 -5.13 15.66
N MET A 235 12.83 -6.30 16.13
CA MET A 235 12.88 -7.53 15.31
C MET A 235 11.94 -7.51 14.11
N TYR A 236 10.96 -6.60 14.08
CA TYR A 236 10.00 -6.42 13.00
C TYR A 236 10.34 -5.23 12.12
N ARG A 237 11.08 -4.21 12.59
CA ARG A 237 11.42 -3.00 11.81
C ARG A 237 12.93 -2.77 11.75
N HIS A 238 13.52 -2.83 10.56
CA HIS A 238 14.99 -2.89 10.39
C HIS A 238 15.69 -1.53 10.59
N ASP A 239 14.99 -0.44 10.32
CA ASP A 239 15.43 0.95 10.52
C ASP A 239 14.56 1.70 11.54
N GLY A 240 13.72 0.97 12.28
CA GLY A 240 12.73 1.52 13.21
C GLY A 240 11.41 1.94 12.56
N VAL A 241 11.32 2.05 11.22
CA VAL A 241 10.10 2.43 10.49
C VAL A 241 9.62 1.31 9.58
N HIS A 242 10.49 0.74 8.76
CA HIS A 242 10.15 -0.19 7.70
C HIS A 242 10.35 -1.64 8.12
N PHE A 243 9.52 -2.54 7.58
CA PHE A 243 9.53 -3.93 7.97
C PHE A 243 10.82 -4.68 7.61
N SER A 244 11.44 -5.30 8.62
CA SER A 244 12.48 -6.33 8.46
C SER A 244 11.93 -7.57 7.74
N SER A 245 12.80 -8.53 7.41
CA SER A 245 12.38 -9.85 6.89
C SER A 245 11.29 -10.51 7.75
N LYS A 246 11.49 -10.58 9.07
CA LYS A 246 10.49 -11.13 10.00
C LYS A 246 9.21 -10.29 10.06
N GLY A 247 9.35 -8.97 9.93
CA GLY A 247 8.22 -8.04 9.85
C GLY A 247 7.36 -8.27 8.61
N LEU A 248 7.98 -8.40 7.43
CA LEU A 248 7.30 -8.66 6.17
C LEU A 248 6.54 -9.99 6.21
N GLU A 249 7.14 -11.04 6.75
CA GLU A 249 6.50 -12.35 6.94
C GLU A 249 5.28 -12.26 7.89
N ALA A 250 5.44 -11.59 9.03
CA ALA A 250 4.34 -11.39 9.99
C ALA A 250 3.21 -10.54 9.39
N HIS A 251 3.57 -9.51 8.62
CA HIS A 251 2.65 -8.61 7.92
C HIS A 251 1.85 -9.35 6.84
N ALA A 252 2.52 -10.14 5.98
CA ALA A 252 1.85 -10.96 4.96
C ALA A 252 0.89 -11.99 5.59
N LYS A 253 1.32 -12.68 6.65
CA LYS A 253 0.44 -13.60 7.41
C LYS A 253 -0.76 -12.89 8.02
N ALA A 254 -0.60 -11.65 8.47
CA ALA A 254 -1.69 -10.87 9.06
C ALA A 254 -2.69 -10.43 7.98
N TRP A 255 -2.22 -10.03 6.80
CA TRP A 255 -3.07 -9.81 5.63
C TRP A 255 -3.84 -11.07 5.24
N LEU A 256 -3.16 -12.21 5.09
CA LEU A 256 -3.82 -13.47 4.74
C LEU A 256 -4.95 -13.83 5.71
N ARG A 257 -4.76 -13.61 7.01
CA ARG A 257 -5.82 -13.82 8.01
C ARG A 257 -6.98 -12.84 7.87
N ALA A 258 -6.73 -11.61 7.44
CA ALA A 258 -7.77 -10.61 7.25
C ALA A 258 -8.61 -10.88 5.99
N LEU A 259 -8.04 -11.51 4.97
CA LEU A 259 -8.71 -11.81 3.69
C LEU A 259 -9.50 -13.13 3.68
N LYS A 260 -9.42 -13.93 4.76
CA LYS A 260 -10.18 -15.18 4.95
C LYS A 260 -11.48 -14.92 5.69
#